data_AF-A0A930ZJ54-F1
#
_entry.id   AF-A0A930ZJ54-F1
#
_cell.length_a   1.000
_cell.length_b   1.000
_cell.length_c   1.000
_cell.angle_alpha   90.00
_cell.angle_beta   90.00
_cell.angle_gamma   90.00
#
_symmetry.space_group_name_H-M   'P 1'
#
loop_
_entity.id
_entity.type
_entity.pdbx_description
1 polymer ?
#
loop_
_entity_poly.entity_id
_entity_poly.type
_entity_poly.pdbx_seq_one_letter_code
_entity_poly.pdbx_strand_id
1 'polypeptide(L)'
;MTLLPLTDCCLLLGVDPKTLRLWLTAAHIPWTAHPNDARLKCLTQPQLAHLAHLHGRFLPDPLPASAPLAPPAEPPVTTACASSPPDADLRRLFTHLQTQIATLQEQVTHLALTLLREREWRWEAGLSYPQAPLPSSATNTPVARRSRPSPLNEPAPKPAATESSPTRPRSRSRALPLIEYGADGSYLAICPTQGVLSLTPDSPEWFDWLASLTAFTFQGANGRFSTTRKMRQGQRVQAWSAYRSLHGRSCTLYLGVTRHLTLAHLEEMATTIYARLTTS
;
A
#
# COMPACT_ATOMS: atom_id res chain seq x y z
N MET A 1 38.43 -15.00 -9.69
CA MET A 1 37.32 -14.66 -8.78
C MET A 1 37.22 -13.15 -8.73
N THR A 2 36.43 -12.56 -9.61
CA THR A 2 36.22 -11.11 -9.69
C THR A 2 35.31 -10.67 -8.54
N LEU A 3 35.87 -9.87 -7.64
CA LEU A 3 35.13 -9.23 -6.55
C LEU A 3 34.65 -7.86 -7.05
N LEU A 4 33.34 -7.65 -7.03
CA LEU A 4 32.71 -6.42 -7.46
C LEU A 4 32.31 -5.60 -6.21
N PRO A 5 32.67 -4.32 -6.12
CA PRO A 5 32.22 -3.46 -5.04
C PRO A 5 30.71 -3.22 -5.13
N LEU A 6 30.11 -2.87 -3.98
CA LEU A 6 28.67 -2.62 -3.85
C LEU A 6 28.14 -1.63 -4.91
N THR A 7 28.89 -0.58 -5.22
CA THR A 7 28.51 0.43 -6.21
C THR A 7 28.35 -0.17 -7.60
N ASP A 8 29.31 -0.99 -8.03
CA ASP A 8 29.27 -1.63 -9.35
C ASP A 8 28.16 -2.67 -9.44
N CYS A 9 27.89 -3.39 -8.35
CA CYS A 9 26.76 -4.33 -8.27
C CYS A 9 25.41 -3.60 -8.42
N CYS A 10 25.27 -2.40 -7.84
CA CYS A 10 24.06 -1.59 -7.97
C CYS A 10 23.87 -1.10 -9.42
N LEU A 11 24.97 -0.70 -10.08
CA LEU A 11 24.95 -0.25 -11.48
C LEU A 11 24.61 -1.39 -12.44
N LEU A 12 25.21 -2.56 -12.25
CA LEU A 12 24.97 -3.75 -13.07
C LEU A 12 23.53 -4.26 -12.99
N LEU A 13 22.90 -4.15 -11.81
CA LEU A 13 21.52 -4.56 -11.61
C LEU A 13 20.50 -3.46 -11.87
N GLY A 14 20.92 -2.18 -11.90
CA GLY A 14 20.03 -1.02 -11.96
C GLY A 14 19.17 -0.85 -10.70
N VAL A 15 19.74 -1.15 -9.52
CA VAL A 15 19.00 -1.30 -8.25
C VAL A 15 19.63 -0.42 -7.16
N ASP A 16 18.77 0.25 -6.36
CA ASP A 16 19.22 1.04 -5.21
C ASP A 16 19.95 0.18 -4.17
N PRO A 17 21.01 0.70 -3.52
CA PRO A 17 21.78 -0.04 -2.51
C PRO A 17 20.95 -0.60 -1.35
N LYS A 18 19.80 -0.01 -1.00
CA LYS A 18 18.89 -0.58 0.03
C LYS A 18 18.18 -1.82 -0.49
N THR A 19 17.72 -1.77 -1.74
CA THR A 19 17.04 -2.90 -2.38
C THR A 19 17.99 -4.07 -2.57
N LEU A 20 19.24 -3.80 -2.96
CA LEU A 20 20.28 -4.83 -3.09
C LEU A 20 20.60 -5.47 -1.72
N ARG A 21 20.66 -4.69 -0.64
CA ARG A 21 20.80 -5.23 0.74
C ARG A 21 19.62 -6.12 1.13
N LEU A 22 18.40 -5.72 0.78
CA LEU A 22 17.18 -6.48 1.06
C LEU A 22 17.18 -7.84 0.33
N TRP A 23 17.60 -7.85 -0.93
CA TRP A 23 17.72 -9.06 -1.74
C TRP A 23 18.76 -10.03 -1.17
N LEU A 24 19.90 -9.51 -0.72
CA LEU A 24 20.92 -10.32 -0.06
C LEU A 24 20.44 -10.94 1.25
N THR A 25 19.69 -10.19 2.06
CA THR A 25 19.07 -10.76 3.27
C THR A 25 18.03 -11.81 2.95
N ALA A 26 17.25 -11.65 1.88
CA ALA A 26 16.27 -12.65 1.45
C ALA A 26 16.93 -13.93 0.92
N ALA A 27 18.03 -13.79 0.18
CA ALA A 27 18.77 -14.90 -0.43
C ALA A 27 19.81 -15.54 0.51
N HIS A 28 19.97 -15.05 1.75
CA HIS A 28 20.98 -15.51 2.72
C HIS A 28 22.42 -15.50 2.19
N ILE A 29 22.74 -14.56 1.30
CA ILE A 29 24.08 -14.45 0.70
C ILE A 29 24.93 -13.50 1.56
N PRO A 30 26.05 -13.97 2.13
CA PRO A 30 26.93 -13.14 2.94
C PRO A 30 27.76 -12.19 2.09
N TRP A 31 28.11 -11.04 2.67
CA TRP A 31 29.06 -10.10 2.07
C TRP A 31 30.48 -10.64 2.15
N THR A 32 31.24 -10.49 1.08
CA THR A 32 32.69 -10.71 1.09
C THR A 32 33.40 -9.37 1.35
N ALA A 33 34.34 -9.35 2.30
CA ALA A 33 35.17 -8.17 2.51
C ALA A 33 36.16 -8.03 1.35
N HIS A 34 36.39 -6.79 0.88
CA HIS A 34 37.35 -6.55 -0.19
C HIS A 34 38.79 -6.85 0.29
N PRO A 35 39.65 -7.50 -0.52
CA PRO A 35 41.00 -7.90 -0.11
C PRO A 35 41.91 -6.74 0.23
N ASN A 36 41.67 -5.56 -0.35
CA ASN A 36 42.48 -4.35 -0.12
C ASN A 36 41.86 -3.37 0.91
N ASP A 37 40.58 -3.54 1.27
CA ASP A 37 39.90 -2.66 2.21
C ASP A 37 38.73 -3.37 2.91
N ALA A 38 38.92 -3.70 4.19
CA ALA A 38 37.92 -4.39 5.00
C ALA A 38 36.61 -3.59 5.19
N ARG A 39 36.61 -2.29 4.88
CA ARG A 39 35.41 -1.43 4.98
C ARG A 39 34.49 -1.57 3.78
N LEU A 40 34.99 -2.07 2.65
CA LEU A 40 34.22 -2.22 1.42
C LEU A 40 33.54 -3.58 1.38
N LYS A 41 32.22 -3.55 1.14
CA LYS A 41 31.40 -4.74 0.97
C LYS A 41 31.37 -5.12 -0.50
N CYS A 42 31.81 -6.33 -0.80
CA CYS A 42 31.89 -6.86 -2.16
C CYS A 42 31.05 -8.12 -2.32
N LEU A 43 30.63 -8.35 -3.56
CA LEU A 43 30.01 -9.59 -4.00
C LEU A 43 30.84 -10.22 -5.10
N THR A 44 30.81 -11.54 -5.16
CA THR A 44 31.42 -12.27 -6.28
C THR A 44 30.48 -12.24 -7.49
N GLN A 45 31.05 -12.23 -8.70
CA GLN A 45 30.28 -12.34 -9.95
C GLN A 45 29.26 -13.51 -9.96
N PRO A 46 29.57 -14.75 -9.51
CA PRO A 46 28.57 -15.81 -9.43
C PRO A 46 27.43 -15.53 -8.43
N GLN A 47 27.70 -14.87 -7.31
CA GLN A 47 26.63 -14.46 -6.37
C GLN A 47 25.72 -13.39 -6.98
N LEU A 48 26.29 -12.46 -7.74
CA LEU A 48 25.53 -11.43 -8.44
C LEU A 48 24.66 -12.04 -9.56
N ALA A 49 25.19 -12.98 -10.33
CA ALA A 49 24.45 -13.74 -11.33
C ALA A 49 23.29 -14.55 -10.71
N HIS A 50 23.54 -15.19 -9.57
CA HIS A 50 22.50 -15.91 -8.84
C HIS A 50 21.39 -14.97 -8.34
N LEU A 51 21.73 -13.81 -7.79
CA LEU A 51 20.75 -12.79 -7.39
C LEU A 51 19.94 -12.25 -8.56
N ALA A 52 20.59 -11.98 -9.70
CA ALA A 52 19.90 -11.50 -10.88
C ALA A 52 18.90 -12.54 -11.39
N HIS A 53 19.27 -13.82 -11.40
CA HIS A 53 18.38 -14.92 -11.76
C HIS A 53 17.16 -15.01 -10.81
N LEU A 54 17.38 -14.94 -9.49
CA LEU A 54 16.30 -14.97 -8.50
C LEU A 54 15.31 -13.81 -8.63
N HIS A 55 15.79 -12.63 -9.02
CA HIS A 55 14.97 -11.42 -9.15
C HIS A 55 14.56 -11.09 -10.60
N GLY A 56 14.79 -12.01 -11.55
CA GLY A 56 14.39 -11.86 -12.95
C GLY A 56 15.07 -10.69 -13.68
N ARG A 57 16.33 -10.38 -13.33
CA ARG A 57 17.12 -9.30 -13.92
C ARG A 57 18.15 -9.85 -14.88
N PHE A 58 18.32 -9.17 -16.01
CA PHE A 58 19.38 -9.47 -16.97
C PHE A 58 20.66 -8.77 -16.53
N LEU A 59 21.68 -9.56 -16.18
CA LEU A 59 23.05 -9.07 -16.09
C LEU A 59 23.62 -8.99 -17.51
N PRO A 60 24.30 -7.89 -17.87
CA PRO A 60 25.14 -7.89 -19.06
C PRO A 60 26.29 -8.86 -18.86
N ASP A 61 26.52 -9.78 -19.80
CA ASP A 61 27.73 -10.60 -19.85
C ASP A 61 28.43 -10.43 -21.22
N PRO A 62 29.74 -10.14 -21.30
CA PRO A 62 30.66 -9.58 -20.31
C PRO A 62 30.95 -8.09 -20.56
N LEU A 63 31.23 -7.34 -19.49
CA LEU A 63 31.92 -6.03 -19.58
C LEU A 63 33.35 -6.24 -20.09
N PRO A 64 33.90 -5.28 -20.87
CA PRO A 64 35.18 -5.44 -21.55
C PRO A 64 36.28 -5.69 -20.53
N ALA A 65 36.85 -6.90 -20.56
CA ALA A 65 38.18 -7.13 -20.05
C ALA A 65 39.10 -6.11 -20.71
N SER A 66 39.90 -5.42 -19.89
CA SER A 66 40.88 -4.41 -20.28
C SER A 66 41.51 -4.72 -21.63
N ALA A 67 41.16 -3.94 -22.67
CA ALA A 67 41.77 -4.03 -23.98
C ALA A 67 43.22 -3.52 -23.90
N PRO A 68 44.25 -4.34 -24.19
CA PRO A 68 45.51 -3.79 -24.64
C PRO A 68 45.31 -3.30 -26.07
N LEU A 69 45.68 -2.03 -26.32
CA LEU A 69 45.74 -1.46 -27.66
C LEU A 69 46.49 -2.39 -28.62
N ALA A 70 45.84 -2.81 -29.69
CA ALA A 70 46.49 -3.22 -30.93
C ALA A 70 45.89 -2.41 -32.09
N PRO A 71 46.69 -2.06 -33.12
CA PRO A 71 46.40 -0.96 -34.05
C PRO A 71 45.46 -1.38 -35.21
N PRO A 72 45.06 -0.42 -36.07
CA PRO A 72 43.78 -0.47 -36.77
C PRO A 72 43.84 -1.03 -38.20
N ALA A 73 42.68 -1.60 -38.58
CA ALA A 73 41.98 -1.47 -39.85
C ALA A 73 42.57 -2.04 -41.15
N GLU A 74 41.86 -3.03 -41.71
CA GLU A 74 41.38 -3.02 -43.12
C GLU A 74 39.99 -3.69 -43.22
N PRO A 75 39.04 -3.15 -44.01
CA PRO A 75 37.78 -3.82 -44.38
C PRO A 75 37.69 -4.09 -45.90
N PRO A 76 36.60 -4.71 -46.42
CA PRO A 76 36.11 -6.06 -46.13
C PRO A 76 35.99 -6.88 -47.44
N VAL A 77 36.24 -8.20 -47.37
CA VAL A 77 35.88 -9.10 -48.49
C VAL A 77 34.50 -9.70 -48.21
N THR A 78 33.57 -9.37 -49.10
CA THR A 78 32.20 -9.86 -49.16
C THR A 78 32.21 -11.37 -49.32
N THR A 79 31.71 -12.09 -48.31
CA THR A 79 31.32 -13.50 -48.50
C THR A 79 29.90 -13.65 -47.95
N ALA A 80 28.97 -13.84 -48.88
CA ALA A 80 27.62 -14.25 -48.60
C ALA A 80 27.65 -15.61 -47.88
N CYS A 81 27.28 -15.62 -46.61
CA CYS A 81 26.86 -16.81 -45.92
C CYS A 81 25.39 -16.65 -45.55
N ALA A 82 24.55 -17.39 -46.27
CA ALA A 82 23.16 -17.58 -45.92
C ALA A 82 23.07 -18.28 -44.56
N SER A 83 22.50 -17.59 -43.56
CA SER A 83 22.07 -18.20 -42.30
C SER A 83 20.84 -17.48 -41.78
N SER A 84 19.65 -17.91 -42.20
CA SER A 84 18.41 -17.62 -41.45
C SER A 84 17.86 -18.92 -40.85
N PRO A 85 18.07 -19.09 -39.53
CA PRO A 85 17.00 -19.62 -38.68
C PRO A 85 16.57 -18.77 -37.45
N PRO A 86 17.25 -17.69 -36.98
CA PRO A 86 16.89 -17.06 -35.70
C PRO A 86 15.58 -16.26 -35.75
N ASP A 87 15.22 -15.72 -36.92
CA ASP A 87 13.99 -14.92 -37.07
C ASP A 87 12.71 -15.73 -36.92
N ALA A 88 12.73 -17.02 -37.27
CA ALA A 88 11.56 -17.89 -37.15
C ALA A 88 11.22 -18.17 -35.68
N ASP A 89 12.23 -18.38 -34.84
CA ASP A 89 12.05 -18.63 -33.40
C ASP A 89 11.65 -17.35 -32.66
N LEU A 90 12.19 -16.19 -33.04
CA LEU A 90 11.74 -14.90 -32.52
C LEU A 90 10.28 -14.60 -32.89
N ARG A 91 9.87 -14.88 -34.13
CA ARG A 91 8.48 -14.72 -34.56
C ARG A 91 7.55 -15.65 -33.78
N ARG A 92 7.96 -16.90 -33.53
CA ARG A 92 7.22 -17.85 -32.68
C ARG A 92 7.06 -17.34 -31.26
N LEU A 93 8.15 -16.86 -30.64
CA LEU A 93 8.11 -16.27 -29.30
C LEU A 93 7.17 -15.06 -29.24
N PHE A 94 7.23 -14.17 -30.24
CA PHE A 94 6.33 -13.02 -30.31
C PHE A 94 4.87 -13.45 -30.42
N THR A 95 4.55 -14.40 -31.31
CA THR A 95 3.17 -14.93 -31.42
C THR A 95 2.71 -15.56 -30.12
N HIS A 96 3.59 -16.30 -29.42
CA HIS A 96 3.29 -16.91 -28.14
C HIS A 96 2.96 -15.87 -27.06
N LEU A 97 3.80 -14.85 -26.90
CA LEU A 97 3.55 -13.75 -25.97
C LEU A 97 2.28 -12.99 -26.32
N GLN A 98 2.02 -12.75 -27.60
CA GLN A 98 0.80 -12.07 -28.05
C GLN A 98 -0.46 -12.88 -27.70
N THR A 99 -0.44 -14.20 -27.87
CA THR A 99 -1.51 -15.08 -27.36
C THR A 99 -1.63 -15.04 -25.84
N GLN A 100 -0.52 -15.04 -25.09
CA GLN A 100 -0.58 -14.96 -23.62
C GLN A 100 -1.23 -13.65 -23.16
N ILE A 101 -0.88 -12.51 -23.76
CA ILE A 101 -1.50 -11.23 -23.45
C ILE A 101 -3.00 -11.25 -23.77
N ALA A 102 -3.39 -11.79 -24.93
CA ALA A 102 -4.80 -11.93 -25.28
C ALA A 102 -5.57 -12.78 -24.26
N THR A 103 -4.99 -13.91 -23.82
CA THR A 103 -5.63 -14.76 -22.80
C THR A 103 -5.73 -14.06 -21.44
N LEU A 104 -4.71 -13.31 -21.02
CA LEU A 104 -4.75 -12.55 -19.77
C LEU A 104 -5.79 -11.43 -19.83
N GLN A 105 -5.88 -10.74 -20.97
CA GLN A 105 -6.91 -9.73 -21.20
C GLN A 105 -8.30 -10.36 -21.09
N GLU A 106 -8.53 -11.52 -21.70
CA GLU A 106 -9.81 -12.24 -21.63
C GLU A 106 -10.14 -12.71 -20.21
N GLN A 107 -9.14 -13.18 -19.45
CA GLN A 107 -9.35 -13.55 -18.05
C GLN A 107 -9.70 -12.34 -17.18
N VAL A 108 -9.05 -11.20 -17.41
CA VAL A 108 -9.35 -9.95 -16.68
C VAL A 108 -10.73 -9.42 -17.06
N THR A 109 -11.12 -9.46 -18.34
CA THR A 109 -12.47 -9.03 -18.76
C THR A 109 -13.53 -9.95 -18.18
N HIS A 110 -13.32 -11.27 -18.22
CA HIS A 110 -14.23 -12.23 -17.59
C HIS A 110 -14.39 -11.94 -16.10
N LEU A 111 -13.28 -11.76 -15.36
CA LEU A 111 -13.34 -11.45 -13.93
C LEU A 111 -14.04 -10.11 -13.67
N ALA A 112 -13.76 -9.07 -14.45
CA ALA A 112 -14.43 -7.78 -14.34
C ALA A 112 -15.95 -7.91 -14.53
N LEU A 113 -16.39 -8.66 -15.55
CA LEU A 113 -17.82 -8.92 -15.78
C LEU A 113 -18.45 -9.71 -14.64
N THR A 114 -17.76 -10.72 -14.09
CA THR A 114 -18.28 -11.46 -12.92
C THR A 114 -18.47 -10.57 -11.70
N LEU A 115 -17.53 -9.66 -11.44
CA LEU A 115 -17.63 -8.71 -10.32
C LEU A 115 -18.75 -7.69 -10.53
N LEU A 116 -18.96 -7.22 -11.77
CA LEU A 116 -20.08 -6.34 -12.09
C LEU A 116 -21.42 -7.04 -11.86
N ARG A 117 -21.54 -8.31 -12.30
CA ARG A 117 -22.74 -9.12 -12.05
C ARG A 117 -22.98 -9.38 -10.57
N GLU A 118 -21.93 -9.68 -9.81
CA GLU A 118 -22.05 -9.81 -8.34
C GLU A 118 -22.49 -8.50 -7.70
N ARG A 119 -21.97 -7.37 -8.18
CA ARG A 119 -22.37 -6.04 -7.70
C ARG A 119 -23.86 -5.83 -7.99
N GLU A 120 -24.32 -5.99 -9.23
CA GLU A 120 -25.72 -5.84 -9.62
C GLU A 120 -26.63 -6.73 -8.76
N TRP A 121 -26.28 -8.01 -8.59
CA TRP A 121 -27.05 -8.93 -7.76
C TRP A 121 -27.11 -8.48 -6.28
N ARG A 122 -26.00 -7.98 -5.72
CA ARG A 122 -25.97 -7.42 -4.35
C ARG A 122 -26.77 -6.12 -4.24
N TRP A 123 -26.78 -5.30 -5.27
CA TRP A 123 -27.60 -4.07 -5.33
C TRP A 123 -29.09 -4.41 -5.38
N GLU A 124 -29.50 -5.37 -6.20
CA GLU A 124 -30.89 -5.86 -6.28
C GLU A 124 -31.35 -6.56 -4.99
N ALA A 125 -30.47 -7.36 -4.38
CA ALA A 125 -30.75 -8.02 -3.09
C ALA A 125 -30.83 -7.01 -1.93
N GLY A 126 -30.02 -5.95 -1.95
CA GLY A 126 -30.06 -4.86 -0.98
C GLY A 126 -31.33 -4.02 -1.06
N LEU A 127 -31.90 -3.84 -2.27
CA LEU A 127 -33.19 -3.19 -2.47
C LEU A 127 -34.38 -4.05 -2.02
N SER A 128 -34.20 -5.37 -1.90
CA SER A 128 -35.26 -6.32 -1.48
C SER A 128 -35.36 -6.55 0.02
N TYR A 129 -34.47 -5.95 0.83
CA TYR A 129 -34.59 -5.97 2.29
C TYR A 129 -35.31 -4.70 2.77
N PRO A 130 -36.62 -4.73 3.07
CA PRO A 130 -37.24 -3.67 3.84
C PRO A 130 -36.52 -3.60 5.20
N GLN A 131 -36.01 -2.40 5.50
CA GLN A 131 -35.35 -2.02 6.73
C GLN A 131 -36.10 -2.59 7.93
N ALA A 132 -35.48 -3.55 8.65
CA ALA A 132 -36.03 -4.07 9.88
C ALA A 132 -36.19 -2.91 10.89
N PRO A 133 -37.34 -2.77 11.58
CA PRO A 133 -37.56 -1.69 12.52
C PRO A 133 -36.51 -1.74 13.64
N LEU A 134 -35.83 -0.62 13.87
CA LEU A 134 -34.95 -0.42 15.02
C LEU A 134 -35.74 -0.68 16.31
N PRO A 135 -35.23 -1.47 17.28
CA PRO A 135 -35.84 -1.53 18.59
C PRO A 135 -35.65 -0.18 19.30
N SER A 136 -36.76 0.50 19.55
CA SER A 136 -36.82 1.69 20.40
C SER A 136 -36.49 1.29 21.84
N SER A 137 -35.26 1.53 22.28
CA SER A 137 -34.88 1.39 23.68
C SER A 137 -35.36 2.62 24.44
N ALA A 138 -36.42 2.39 25.20
CA ALA A 138 -37.07 3.31 26.11
C ALA A 138 -36.10 3.95 27.14
N THR A 139 -36.42 5.20 27.44
CA THR A 139 -36.14 5.97 28.66
C THR A 139 -35.82 5.13 29.91
N ASN A 140 -34.75 5.48 30.61
CA ASN A 140 -34.70 5.41 32.07
C ASN A 140 -33.71 6.45 32.65
N THR A 141 -34.27 7.36 33.43
CA THR A 141 -33.61 8.32 34.33
C THR A 141 -33.64 7.75 35.79
N PRO A 142 -32.99 8.36 36.80
CA PRO A 142 -32.04 7.66 37.67
C PRO A 142 -32.53 7.45 39.10
N VAL A 143 -31.95 6.49 39.85
CA VAL A 143 -32.11 6.40 41.32
C VAL A 143 -30.78 6.16 42.03
N ALA A 144 -30.67 6.84 43.17
CA ALA A 144 -29.56 7.11 44.06
C ALA A 144 -28.74 5.92 44.62
N ARG A 145 -27.42 6.16 44.66
CA ARG A 145 -26.49 6.05 45.81
C ARG A 145 -27.01 5.34 47.07
N ARG A 146 -26.27 4.32 47.54
CA ARG A 146 -25.97 4.08 48.97
C ARG A 146 -24.71 3.23 49.15
N SER A 147 -24.05 3.48 50.26
CA SER A 147 -22.64 3.21 50.57
C SER A 147 -22.38 1.81 51.16
N ARG A 148 -21.11 1.39 51.05
CA ARG A 148 -20.33 0.30 51.71
C ARG A 148 -20.61 0.11 53.22
N PRO A 149 -20.25 -1.03 53.87
CA PRO A 149 -18.84 -1.41 54.12
C PRO A 149 -18.51 -2.93 53.99
N SER A 150 -17.21 -3.24 53.85
CA SER A 150 -16.62 -4.59 53.94
C SER A 150 -16.33 -5.01 55.40
N PRO A 151 -16.03 -6.30 55.65
CA PRO A 151 -14.77 -6.64 56.35
C PRO A 151 -13.98 -7.82 55.73
N LEU A 152 -12.75 -7.96 56.23
CA LEU A 152 -11.56 -8.72 55.78
C LEU A 152 -11.56 -10.25 56.02
N ASN A 153 -10.62 -10.93 55.31
CA ASN A 153 -9.95 -12.24 55.56
C ASN A 153 -10.78 -13.51 55.27
N GLU A 154 -10.33 -14.58 54.59
CA GLU A 154 -9.00 -15.13 54.24
C GLU A 154 -9.15 -16.22 53.11
N PRO A 155 -8.18 -17.13 52.82
CA PRO A 155 -7.49 -17.31 51.54
C PRO A 155 -8.09 -18.31 50.52
N ALA A 156 -7.53 -18.29 49.31
CA ALA A 156 -7.93 -18.97 48.08
C ALA A 156 -8.04 -20.51 48.13
N PRO A 157 -8.83 -21.08 47.20
CA PRO A 157 -8.30 -22.12 46.31
C PRO A 157 -8.60 -21.88 44.81
N LYS A 158 -7.64 -22.21 43.95
CA LYS A 158 -7.81 -22.38 42.48
C LYS A 158 -8.68 -23.61 42.19
N PRO A 159 -9.54 -23.55 41.16
CA PRO A 159 -9.26 -24.28 39.91
C PRO A 159 -9.60 -23.41 38.68
N ALA A 160 -8.71 -23.26 37.70
CA ALA A 160 -8.51 -24.18 36.58
C ALA A 160 -9.78 -24.38 35.72
N ALA A 161 -10.00 -23.46 34.77
CA ALA A 161 -10.48 -23.69 33.40
C ALA A 161 -10.93 -22.33 32.83
N THR A 162 -9.97 -21.54 32.36
CA THR A 162 -10.28 -20.34 31.56
C THR A 162 -10.85 -20.82 30.24
N GLU A 163 -12.17 -20.79 30.15
CA GLU A 163 -12.91 -20.91 28.91
C GLU A 163 -12.34 -19.95 27.87
N SER A 164 -12.13 -20.52 26.69
CA SER A 164 -11.64 -19.94 25.46
C SER A 164 -12.16 -18.52 25.25
N SER A 165 -11.28 -17.53 25.42
CA SER A 165 -11.50 -16.21 24.83
C SER A 165 -11.72 -16.38 23.32
N PRO A 166 -12.79 -15.83 22.73
CA PRO A 166 -12.98 -15.93 21.29
C PRO A 166 -11.79 -15.25 20.63
N THR A 167 -11.08 -16.03 19.83
CA THR A 167 -9.97 -15.61 18.99
C THR A 167 -10.41 -14.35 18.25
N ARG A 168 -9.87 -13.19 18.64
CA ARG A 168 -10.06 -11.96 17.88
C ARG A 168 -9.61 -12.25 16.45
N PRO A 169 -10.48 -12.14 15.44
CA PRO A 169 -10.04 -12.26 14.06
C PRO A 169 -8.95 -11.21 13.85
N ARG A 170 -7.74 -11.67 13.55
CA ARG A 170 -6.60 -10.83 13.20
C ARG A 170 -7.08 -9.85 12.13
N SER A 171 -7.19 -8.57 12.50
CA SER A 171 -7.91 -7.60 11.67
C SER A 171 -7.18 -7.47 10.35
N ARG A 172 -7.86 -7.92 9.29
CA ARG A 172 -7.60 -7.55 7.90
C ARG A 172 -7.27 -6.06 7.87
N SER A 173 -6.27 -5.70 7.07
CA SER A 173 -5.87 -4.34 6.72
C SER A 173 -7.05 -3.38 6.91
N ARG A 174 -7.03 -2.56 7.97
CA ARG A 174 -8.14 -1.64 8.27
C ARG A 174 -8.22 -0.65 7.13
N ALA A 175 -9.02 -0.97 6.12
CA ALA A 175 -9.39 -0.02 5.09
C ALA A 175 -9.92 1.21 5.84
N LEU A 176 -9.35 2.37 5.52
CA LEU A 176 -9.79 3.61 6.12
C LEU A 176 -11.08 4.03 5.42
N PRO A 177 -12.07 4.56 6.14
CA PRO A 177 -13.19 5.25 5.51
C PRO A 177 -12.68 6.27 4.49
N LEU A 178 -13.28 6.29 3.31
CA LEU A 178 -12.91 7.16 2.20
C LEU A 178 -14.05 8.14 1.95
N ILE A 179 -13.73 9.43 1.88
CA ILE A 179 -14.64 10.48 1.43
C ILE A 179 -14.22 10.81 0.02
N GLU A 180 -15.11 10.61 -0.95
CA GLU A 180 -14.83 10.83 -2.37
C GLU A 180 -15.80 11.87 -2.95
N TYR A 181 -15.26 12.75 -3.78
CA TYR A 181 -16.02 13.68 -4.61
C TYR A 181 -16.59 12.93 -5.83
N GLY A 182 -17.90 12.78 -5.88
CA GLY A 182 -18.62 12.14 -6.98
C GLY A 182 -18.78 13.07 -8.19
N ALA A 183 -19.01 12.47 -9.37
CA ALA A 183 -19.23 13.20 -10.62
C ALA A 183 -20.46 14.14 -10.57
N ASP A 184 -21.43 13.83 -9.71
CA ASP A 184 -22.65 14.62 -9.51
C ASP A 184 -22.43 15.87 -8.62
N GLY A 185 -21.18 16.15 -8.24
CA GLY A 185 -20.83 17.26 -7.35
C GLY A 185 -21.16 17.02 -5.87
N SER A 186 -21.56 15.79 -5.51
CA SER A 186 -21.85 15.38 -4.15
C SER A 186 -20.68 14.58 -3.54
N TYR A 187 -20.56 14.62 -2.22
CA TYR A 187 -19.55 13.86 -1.50
C TYR A 187 -20.14 12.55 -0.97
N LEU A 188 -19.45 11.44 -1.24
CA LEU A 188 -19.83 10.11 -0.77
C LEU A 188 -18.85 9.63 0.31
N ALA A 189 -19.39 9.19 1.45
CA ALA A 189 -18.60 8.62 2.53
C ALA A 189 -18.64 7.10 2.46
N ILE A 190 -17.55 6.48 2.00
CA ILE A 190 -17.41 5.03 1.87
C ILE A 190 -16.77 4.48 3.15
N CYS A 191 -17.55 3.77 3.96
CA CYS A 191 -17.06 3.03 5.11
C CYS A 191 -16.80 1.57 4.75
N PRO A 192 -15.67 0.98 5.16
CA PRO A 192 -15.41 -0.44 4.89
C PRO A 192 -16.37 -1.37 5.61
N THR A 193 -16.93 -0.93 6.73
CA THR A 193 -17.86 -1.71 7.54
C THR A 193 -19.31 -1.53 7.11
N GLN A 194 -19.66 -0.37 6.54
CA GLN A 194 -21.06 0.03 6.29
C GLN A 194 -21.36 0.28 4.80
N GLY A 195 -20.36 0.23 3.92
CA GLY A 195 -20.53 0.54 2.50
C GLY A 195 -20.60 2.05 2.22
N VAL A 196 -21.31 2.42 1.16
CA VAL A 196 -21.49 3.82 0.74
C VAL A 196 -22.54 4.48 1.63
N LEU A 197 -22.16 5.56 2.31
CA LEU A 197 -23.03 6.40 3.13
C LEU A 197 -23.31 7.71 2.39
N SER A 198 -24.58 7.95 2.07
CA SER A 198 -25.07 9.21 1.50
C SER A 198 -25.32 10.22 2.61
N LEU A 199 -24.25 10.67 3.29
CA LEU A 199 -24.35 11.69 4.33
C LEU A 199 -24.37 13.08 3.69
N THR A 200 -25.29 13.93 4.14
CA THR A 200 -25.27 15.34 3.77
C THR A 200 -24.03 15.99 4.38
N PRO A 201 -23.14 16.61 3.59
CA PRO A 201 -21.96 17.27 4.13
C PRO A 201 -22.36 18.40 5.08
N ASP A 202 -21.53 18.65 6.09
CA ASP A 202 -21.72 19.68 7.13
C ASP A 202 -22.99 19.50 8.00
N SER A 203 -23.70 18.39 7.86
CA SER A 203 -24.81 18.02 8.73
C SER A 203 -24.33 17.53 10.11
N PRO A 204 -25.18 17.53 11.16
CA PRO A 204 -24.83 16.92 12.44
C PRO A 204 -24.44 15.44 12.30
N GLU A 205 -25.12 14.69 11.42
CA GLU A 205 -24.82 13.27 11.14
C GLU A 205 -23.41 13.09 10.58
N TRP A 206 -22.95 14.01 9.73
CA TRP A 206 -21.58 14.05 9.22
C TRP A 206 -20.55 14.19 10.35
N PHE A 207 -20.77 15.13 11.28
CA PHE A 207 -19.85 15.35 12.40
C PHE A 207 -19.86 14.19 13.40
N ASP A 208 -21.02 13.59 13.66
CA ASP A 208 -21.14 12.41 14.53
C ASP A 208 -20.43 11.20 13.91
N TRP A 209 -20.60 11.02 12.60
CA TRP A 209 -19.86 10.02 11.84
C TRP A 209 -18.35 10.26 11.93
N LEU A 210 -17.85 11.46 11.63
CA LEU A 210 -16.43 11.80 11.78
C LEU A 210 -15.93 11.61 13.23
N ALA A 211 -16.75 11.93 14.23
CA ALA A 211 -16.40 11.76 15.64
C ALA A 211 -16.21 10.28 16.02
N SER A 212 -16.92 9.37 15.35
CA SER A 212 -16.77 7.92 15.50
C SER A 212 -15.41 7.42 14.97
N LEU A 213 -14.83 8.11 13.99
CA LEU A 213 -13.61 7.67 13.29
C LEU A 213 -12.32 8.06 14.01
N THR A 214 -11.26 7.27 13.80
CA THR A 214 -9.90 7.60 14.25
C THR A 214 -8.99 8.04 13.12
N ALA A 215 -9.32 7.65 11.89
CA ALA A 215 -8.62 8.02 10.67
C ALA A 215 -9.58 7.83 9.48
N PHE A 216 -9.41 8.64 8.45
CA PHE A 216 -10.13 8.53 7.18
C PHE A 216 -9.26 9.07 6.05
N THR A 217 -9.64 8.80 4.80
CA THR A 217 -9.00 9.38 3.62
C THR A 217 -9.98 10.35 2.98
N PHE A 218 -9.51 11.53 2.61
CA PHE A 218 -10.29 12.52 1.86
C PHE A 218 -9.76 12.61 0.43
N GLN A 219 -10.65 12.54 -0.54
CA GLN A 219 -10.41 12.71 -1.97
C GLN A 219 -11.40 13.74 -2.49
N GLY A 220 -10.95 15.00 -2.53
CA GLY A 220 -11.69 16.11 -3.12
C GLY A 220 -11.26 16.37 -4.56
N ALA A 221 -11.92 17.34 -5.21
CA ALA A 221 -11.61 17.74 -6.59
C ALA A 221 -10.13 18.14 -6.79
N ASN A 222 -9.56 18.87 -5.82
CA ASN A 222 -8.22 19.45 -5.94
C ASN A 222 -7.12 18.62 -5.26
N GLY A 223 -7.43 17.44 -4.74
CA GLY A 223 -6.41 16.58 -4.14
C GLY A 223 -6.91 15.56 -3.13
N ARG A 224 -5.98 14.69 -2.74
CA ARG A 224 -6.22 13.59 -1.80
C ARG A 224 -5.27 13.67 -0.62
N PHE A 225 -5.75 13.45 0.59
CA PHE A 225 -4.89 13.29 1.77
C PHE A 225 -5.50 12.31 2.77
N SER A 226 -4.66 11.80 3.67
CA SER A 226 -5.09 10.92 4.75
C SER A 226 -5.14 11.67 6.06
N THR A 227 -6.21 11.50 6.80
CA THR A 227 -6.48 12.19 8.06
C THR A 227 -6.36 11.24 9.22
N THR A 228 -5.68 11.67 10.28
CA THR A 228 -5.55 10.90 11.51
C THR A 228 -5.90 11.76 12.72
N ARG A 229 -6.60 11.16 13.67
CA ARG A 229 -6.90 11.75 14.97
C ARG A 229 -6.00 11.08 16.01
N LYS A 230 -5.14 11.87 16.66
CA LYS A 230 -4.24 11.35 17.70
C LYS A 230 -5.04 11.06 18.98
N MET A 231 -4.63 10.04 19.74
CA MET A 231 -5.10 9.83 21.11
C MET A 231 -3.97 10.15 22.08
N ARG A 232 -4.23 10.88 23.16
CA ARG A 232 -3.29 11.09 24.27
C ARG A 232 -3.88 10.47 25.52
N GLN A 233 -3.15 9.53 26.13
CA GLN A 233 -3.42 8.97 27.46
C GLN A 233 -4.90 8.61 27.72
N GLY A 234 -5.46 7.71 26.91
CA GLY A 234 -6.84 7.21 27.10
C GLY A 234 -7.96 8.21 26.74
N GLN A 235 -7.63 9.48 26.49
CA GLN A 235 -8.54 10.50 26.00
C GLN A 235 -8.35 10.69 24.49
N ARG A 236 -9.47 10.74 23.75
CA ARG A 236 -9.47 11.07 22.33
C ARG A 236 -9.12 12.56 22.21
N VAL A 237 -7.89 12.89 21.79
CA VAL A 237 -7.58 14.28 21.43
C VAL A 237 -8.46 14.60 20.24
N GLN A 238 -9.27 15.66 20.37
CA GLN A 238 -10.28 15.99 19.37
C GLN A 238 -9.68 16.54 18.07
N ALA A 239 -8.35 16.64 17.99
CA ALA A 239 -7.66 17.30 16.91
C ALA A 239 -7.20 16.34 15.81
N TRP A 240 -7.42 16.79 14.58
CA TRP A 240 -7.12 16.09 13.35
C TRP A 240 -5.85 16.61 12.71
N SER A 241 -5.09 15.69 12.13
CA SER A 241 -3.91 15.99 11.33
C SER A 241 -4.06 15.35 9.97
N ALA A 242 -3.94 16.15 8.91
CA ALA A 242 -3.81 15.68 7.54
C ALA A 242 -2.35 15.29 7.27
N TYR A 243 -2.18 14.22 6.52
CA TYR A 243 -0.90 13.72 6.07
C TYR A 243 -0.99 13.36 4.58
N ARG A 244 0.02 13.76 3.81
CA ARG A 244 0.18 13.36 2.40
C ARG A 244 1.66 13.26 2.05
N SER A 245 2.01 12.26 1.24
CA SER A 245 3.34 12.14 0.65
C SER A 245 3.23 12.09 -0.89
N LEU A 246 4.04 12.89 -1.58
CA LEU A 246 4.11 12.95 -3.04
C LEU A 246 5.57 13.23 -3.47
N HIS A 247 6.11 12.45 -4.41
CA HIS A 247 7.49 12.58 -4.93
C HIS A 247 8.58 12.74 -3.86
N GLY A 248 8.52 11.95 -2.78
CA GLY A 248 9.50 12.01 -1.68
C GLY A 248 9.34 13.19 -0.72
N ARG A 249 8.38 14.09 -0.95
CA ARG A 249 7.99 15.16 -0.03
C ARG A 249 6.78 14.72 0.79
N SER A 250 6.81 14.94 2.10
CA SER A 250 5.66 14.68 2.98
C SER A 250 5.19 15.98 3.62
N CYS A 251 3.89 16.23 3.56
CA CYS A 251 3.24 17.35 4.23
C CYS A 251 2.35 16.81 5.36
N THR A 252 2.49 17.39 6.54
CA THR A 252 1.57 17.17 7.66
C THR A 252 0.96 18.51 8.05
N LEU A 253 -0.36 18.64 7.97
CA LEU A 253 -1.08 19.85 8.36
C LEU A 253 -2.05 19.56 9.50
N TYR A 254 -2.23 20.54 10.37
CA TYR A 254 -3.23 20.50 11.42
C TYR A 254 -4.58 20.96 10.86
N LEU A 255 -5.62 20.14 11.02
CA LEU A 255 -6.96 20.45 10.51
C LEU A 255 -7.90 21.02 11.57
N GLY A 256 -7.55 20.93 12.85
CA GLY A 256 -8.43 21.38 13.94
C GLY A 256 -9.29 20.27 14.53
N VAL A 257 -10.33 20.66 15.26
CA VAL A 257 -11.25 19.71 15.90
C VAL A 257 -12.34 19.24 14.94
N THR A 258 -13.04 18.15 15.26
CA THR A 258 -14.09 17.58 14.39
C THR A 258 -15.14 18.62 13.95
N ARG A 259 -15.48 19.60 14.79
CA ARG A 259 -16.45 20.67 14.46
C ARG A 259 -16.00 21.64 13.36
N HIS A 260 -14.71 21.71 13.08
CA HIS A 260 -14.16 22.54 12.02
C HIS A 260 -13.85 21.75 10.74
N LEU A 261 -14.10 20.43 10.73
CA LEU A 261 -13.97 19.60 9.53
C LEU A 261 -15.20 19.72 8.64
N THR A 262 -15.50 20.95 8.22
CA THR A 262 -16.46 21.16 7.14
C THR A 262 -15.85 20.69 5.82
N LEU A 263 -16.71 20.39 4.86
CA LEU A 263 -16.29 20.01 3.51
C LEU A 263 -15.45 21.12 2.88
N ALA A 264 -15.89 22.38 2.98
CA ALA A 264 -15.15 23.54 2.47
C ALA A 264 -13.73 23.62 3.05
N HIS A 265 -13.57 23.37 4.36
CA HIS A 265 -12.26 23.37 5.03
C HIS A 265 -11.39 22.20 4.55
N LEU A 266 -11.97 21.01 4.34
CA LEU A 266 -11.25 19.86 3.80
C LEU A 266 -10.76 20.12 2.36
N GLU A 267 -11.55 20.78 1.53
CA GLU A 267 -11.16 21.19 0.17
C GLU A 267 -10.06 22.25 0.16
N GLU A 268 -10.18 23.28 1.00
CA GLU A 268 -9.15 24.32 1.16
C GLU A 268 -7.82 23.70 1.59
N MET A 269 -7.87 22.77 2.53
CA MET A 269 -6.69 22.04 3.01
C MET A 269 -6.15 21.07 1.95
N ALA A 270 -7.00 20.39 1.17
CA ALA A 270 -6.55 19.57 0.04
C ALA A 270 -5.74 20.41 -0.95
N THR A 271 -6.27 21.58 -1.29
CA THR A 271 -5.65 22.54 -2.21
C THR A 271 -4.32 23.05 -1.66
N THR A 272 -4.28 23.44 -0.38
CA THR A 272 -3.07 23.90 0.29
C THR A 272 -1.99 22.83 0.35
N ILE A 273 -2.36 21.59 0.68
CA ILE A 273 -1.42 20.45 0.72
C ILE A 273 -0.89 20.16 -0.69
N TYR A 274 -1.77 20.17 -1.70
CA TYR A 274 -1.37 19.94 -3.08
C TYR A 274 -0.39 21.02 -3.54
N ALA A 275 -0.73 22.30 -3.35
CA ALA A 275 0.14 23.42 -3.68
C ALA A 275 1.53 23.29 -3.04
N ARG A 276 1.62 22.97 -1.74
CA ARG A 276 2.90 22.78 -1.03
C ARG A 276 3.74 21.62 -1.55
N LEU A 277 3.10 20.61 -2.14
CA LEU A 277 3.79 19.45 -2.69
C LEU A 277 4.21 19.67 -4.15
N THR A 278 3.48 20.50 -4.89
CA THR A 278 3.72 20.78 -6.31
C THR A 278 4.60 22.00 -6.55
N THR A 279 4.59 23.03 -5.70
CA THR A 279 5.45 24.20 -5.87
C THR A 279 6.93 23.78 -5.69
N SER A 280 7.68 23.85 -6.79
CA SER A 280 9.14 23.81 -6.87
C SER A 280 9.60 25.03 -7.65
#